data_AF-A0A2V5MST3-F1
#
_entry.id   AF-A0A2V5MST3-F1
#
_cell.length_a   1.000
_cell.length_b   1.000
_cell.length_c   1.000
_cell.angle_alpha   90.00
_cell.angle_beta   90.00
_cell.angle_gamma   90.00
#
_symmetry.space_group_name_H-M   'P 1'
#
loop_
_entity.id
_entity.type
_entity.pdbx_description
1 polymer ?
#
loop_
_entity_poly.entity_id
_entity_poly.type
_entity_poly.pdbx_seq_one_letter_code
_entity_poly.pdbx_strand_id
1 'polypeptide(L)'
;MVMHSSTGNKLEFVSSPAFVTLRTLGPFAEPDAQRKPPKALDKSARFALDKGFLALGLDRAAAVVLRLNQADPNHERKGSLEFNSKPFSEAEITKNRKMADLLQLTVEDERALAGSAPALMSYFAIVQETAGLDDILFKILDLPSLWSMIRHGGVNANIRFDTKHIATAPDALLTLPTAPRLYQFPVALDLNNQPALNIKFLATAPQPPLLSCGGIVGMLVERPDGKGTYLTLRVISARCSTTKR
;
A
#
# COMPACT_ATOMS: atom_id res chain seq x y z
N MET A 1 8.43 14.69 4.88
CA MET A 1 9.38 13.56 4.83
C MET A 1 10.41 13.84 3.75
N VAL A 2 11.69 13.55 3.98
CA VAL A 2 12.75 13.70 2.97
C VAL A 2 13.37 12.33 2.74
N MET A 3 13.55 11.96 1.47
CA MET A 3 14.31 10.79 1.05
C MET A 3 15.38 11.22 0.06
N HIS A 4 16.49 10.49 0.05
CA HIS A 4 17.53 10.60 -0.96
C HIS A 4 17.45 9.36 -1.83
N SER A 5 17.51 9.53 -3.15
CA SER A 5 17.63 8.40 -4.07
C SER A 5 19.08 8.03 -4.28
N SER A 6 19.31 6.77 -4.65
CA SER A 6 20.64 6.25 -4.95
C SER A 6 21.30 6.88 -6.19
N THR A 7 20.57 7.69 -6.97
CA THR A 7 21.05 8.50 -8.11
C THR A 7 21.41 9.94 -7.70
N GLY A 8 21.22 10.28 -6.42
CA GLY A 8 21.61 11.56 -5.82
C GLY A 8 20.52 12.62 -5.77
N ASN A 9 19.26 12.27 -6.06
CA ASN A 9 18.16 13.23 -5.96
C ASN A 9 17.69 13.36 -4.51
N LYS A 10 17.34 14.59 -4.10
CA LYS A 10 16.63 14.87 -2.84
C LYS A 10 15.14 14.96 -3.11
N LEU A 11 14.35 14.07 -2.51
CA LEU A 11 12.92 13.93 -2.72
C LEU A 11 12.18 14.39 -1.47
N GLU A 12 11.48 15.52 -1.56
CA GLU A 12 10.73 16.09 -0.43
C GLU A 12 9.22 15.83 -0.57
N PHE A 13 8.63 15.20 0.44
CA PHE A 13 7.21 14.88 0.51
C PHE A 13 6.54 15.72 1.60
N VAL A 14 5.54 16.50 1.21
CA VAL A 14 4.82 17.41 2.10
C VAL A 14 3.66 16.67 2.74
N SER A 15 3.64 16.66 4.08
CA SER A 15 2.52 16.17 4.87
C SER A 15 1.37 17.18 4.82
N SER A 16 0.14 16.68 4.70
CA SER A 16 -1.08 17.51 4.78
C SER A 16 -2.17 16.79 5.57
N PRO A 17 -2.10 16.82 6.92
CA PRO A 17 -3.07 16.16 7.77
C PRO A 17 -4.46 16.77 7.65
N ALA A 18 -5.48 15.93 7.59
CA ALA A 18 -6.89 16.34 7.59
C ALA A 18 -7.72 15.36 8.42
N PHE A 19 -8.64 15.88 9.22
CA PHE A 19 -9.56 15.04 9.97
C PHE A 19 -10.60 14.40 9.05
N VAL A 20 -10.90 13.13 9.32
CA VAL A 20 -12.02 12.42 8.74
C VAL A 20 -12.84 11.73 9.81
N THR A 21 -14.07 11.38 9.45
CA THR A 21 -14.91 10.47 10.22
C THR A 21 -15.04 9.17 9.44
N LEU A 22 -14.64 8.08 10.06
CA LEU A 22 -14.86 6.73 9.57
C LEU A 22 -16.04 6.13 10.33
N ARG A 23 -16.99 5.55 9.60
CA ARG A 23 -18.12 4.83 10.17
C ARG A 23 -18.12 3.41 9.63
N THR A 24 -18.15 2.42 10.51
CA THR A 24 -18.24 1.01 10.16
C THR A 24 -19.57 0.44 10.62
N LEU A 25 -20.18 -0.38 9.76
CA LEU A 25 -21.43 -1.08 10.04
C LEU A 25 -21.22 -2.58 9.82
N GLY A 26 -21.47 -3.39 10.84
CA GLY A 26 -21.28 -4.84 10.79
C GLY A 26 -20.87 -5.43 12.15
N PRO A 27 -20.42 -6.68 12.22
CA PRO A 27 -20.27 -7.61 11.11
C PRO A 27 -21.63 -8.08 10.57
N PHE A 28 -21.66 -8.43 9.29
CA PHE A 28 -22.75 -9.18 8.68
C PHE A 28 -22.27 -10.62 8.50
N ALA A 29 -23.10 -11.59 8.84
CA ALA A 29 -22.83 -13.00 8.58
C ALA A 29 -23.88 -13.56 7.63
N GLU A 30 -23.50 -14.59 6.88
CA GLU A 30 -24.49 -15.38 6.14
C GLU A 30 -25.50 -16.00 7.12
N PRO A 31 -26.78 -16.10 6.75
CA PRO A 31 -27.78 -16.77 7.57
C PRO A 31 -27.39 -18.23 7.79
N ASP A 32 -27.11 -18.60 9.04
CA ASP A 32 -26.93 -19.98 9.47
C ASP A 32 -28.17 -20.40 10.26
N ALA A 33 -28.87 -21.43 9.78
CA ALA A 33 -30.08 -21.92 10.43
C ALA A 33 -29.86 -22.37 11.89
N GLN A 34 -28.62 -22.68 12.27
CA GLN A 34 -28.25 -23.14 13.61
C GLN A 34 -27.62 -22.06 14.49
N ARG A 35 -27.37 -20.84 13.98
CA ARG A 35 -26.74 -19.77 14.76
C ARG A 35 -27.49 -18.46 14.62
N LYS A 36 -27.70 -17.78 15.75
CA LYS A 36 -28.24 -16.42 15.72
C LYS A 36 -27.25 -15.50 14.98
N PRO A 37 -27.72 -14.67 14.04
CA PRO A 37 -26.84 -13.75 13.33
C PRO A 37 -26.19 -12.77 14.32
N PRO A 38 -24.94 -12.35 14.06
CA PRO A 38 -24.28 -11.38 14.91
C PRO A 38 -25.07 -10.06 14.88
N LYS A 39 -25.12 -9.39 16.03
CA LYS A 39 -25.72 -8.06 16.10
C LYS A 39 -24.83 -7.08 15.35
N ALA A 40 -25.38 -6.42 14.33
CA ALA A 40 -24.70 -5.35 13.63
C ALA A 40 -24.39 -4.21 14.61
N LEU A 41 -23.13 -3.78 14.63
CA LEU A 41 -22.62 -2.65 15.39
C LEU A 41 -22.40 -1.48 14.43
N ASP A 42 -22.72 -0.29 14.91
CA ASP A 42 -22.42 0.97 14.24
C ASP A 42 -21.34 1.67 15.05
N LYS A 43 -20.11 1.68 14.53
CA LYS A 43 -18.97 2.30 15.19
C LYS A 43 -18.52 3.49 14.36
N SER A 44 -18.13 4.55 15.03
CA SER A 44 -17.56 5.74 14.39
C SER A 44 -16.25 6.12 15.07
N ALA A 45 -15.26 6.48 14.26
CA ALA A 45 -13.97 7.00 14.71
C ALA A 45 -13.69 8.33 13.99
N ARG A 46 -13.02 9.25 14.68
CA ARG A 46 -12.52 10.48 14.09
C ARG A 46 -11.01 10.53 14.31
N PHE A 47 -10.27 10.58 13.22
CA PHE A 47 -8.81 10.59 13.24
C PHE A 47 -8.27 11.48 12.12
N ALA A 48 -6.98 11.80 12.19
CA ALA A 48 -6.29 12.53 11.14
C ALA A 48 -5.72 11.55 10.11
N LEU A 49 -5.96 11.81 8.82
CA LEU A 49 -5.25 11.17 7.72
C LEU A 49 -4.35 12.17 7.02
N ASP A 50 -3.23 11.71 6.46
CA ASP A 50 -2.32 12.57 5.70
C ASP A 50 -2.67 12.57 4.21
N LYS A 51 -3.41 13.59 3.75
CA LYS A 51 -3.79 13.72 2.35
C LYS A 51 -2.60 13.97 1.45
N GLY A 52 -1.53 14.59 1.97
CA GLY A 52 -0.32 14.86 1.21
C GLY A 52 0.41 13.57 0.85
N PHE A 53 0.51 12.65 1.81
CA PHE A 53 1.08 11.32 1.56
C PHE A 53 0.15 10.38 0.80
N LEU A 54 -1.15 10.39 1.08
CA LEU A 54 -2.11 9.59 0.32
C LEU A 54 -2.18 10.02 -1.16
N ALA A 55 -1.99 11.31 -1.45
CA ALA A 55 -1.94 11.83 -2.83
C ALA A 55 -0.76 11.29 -3.65
N LEU A 56 0.24 10.66 -3.03
CA LEU A 56 1.36 10.04 -3.74
C LEU A 56 0.92 8.74 -4.43
N GLY A 57 -0.06 8.02 -3.85
CA GLY A 57 -0.65 6.82 -4.42
C GLY A 57 0.32 5.66 -4.66
N LEU A 58 -0.16 4.63 -5.34
CA LEU A 58 0.64 3.49 -5.81
C LEU A 58 0.61 3.34 -7.35
N ASP A 59 -0.27 4.07 -8.04
CA ASP A 59 -0.52 3.96 -9.48
C ASP A 59 0.70 4.36 -10.31
N ARG A 60 1.32 5.52 -9.99
CA ARG A 60 2.51 5.98 -10.69
C ARG A 60 3.69 5.06 -10.45
N ALA A 61 3.91 4.63 -9.20
CA ALA A 61 4.95 3.67 -8.85
C ALA A 61 4.77 2.35 -9.64
N ALA A 62 3.53 1.83 -9.73
CA ALA A 62 3.23 0.66 -10.54
C ALA A 62 3.55 0.87 -12.03
N ALA A 63 3.16 2.01 -12.58
CA ALA A 63 3.44 2.36 -13.98
C ALA A 63 4.94 2.39 -14.27
N VAL A 64 5.74 2.96 -13.35
CA VAL A 64 7.21 2.97 -13.45
C VAL A 64 7.76 1.56 -13.40
N VAL A 65 7.38 0.75 -12.40
CA VAL A 65 7.89 -0.63 -12.27
C VAL A 65 7.54 -1.46 -13.51
N LEU A 66 6.32 -1.33 -14.03
CA LEU A 66 5.92 -2.03 -15.25
C LEU A 66 6.78 -1.65 -16.45
N ARG A 67 7.04 -0.35 -16.63
CA ARG A 67 7.94 0.13 -17.69
C ARG A 67 9.36 -0.42 -17.51
N LEU A 68 9.87 -0.46 -16.27
CA LEU A 68 11.19 -1.02 -15.98
C LEU A 68 11.26 -2.53 -16.22
N ASN A 69 10.23 -3.28 -15.84
CA ASN A 69 10.16 -4.73 -16.07
C ASN A 69 10.05 -5.05 -17.57
N GLN A 70 9.41 -4.18 -18.37
CA GLN A 70 9.38 -4.31 -19.82
C GLN A 70 10.74 -4.00 -20.48
N ALA A 71 11.47 -3.01 -19.94
CA ALA A 71 12.80 -2.64 -20.43
C ALA A 71 13.89 -3.67 -20.04
N ASP A 72 13.67 -4.42 -18.94
CA ASP A 72 14.60 -5.42 -18.42
C ASP A 72 13.83 -6.66 -17.88
N PRO A 73 13.28 -7.50 -18.77
CA PRO A 73 12.43 -8.63 -18.38
C PRO A 73 13.20 -9.71 -17.60
N ASN A 74 14.50 -9.86 -17.87
CA ASN A 74 15.34 -10.85 -17.20
C ASN A 74 15.90 -10.34 -15.86
N HIS A 75 15.68 -9.06 -15.53
CA HIS A 75 16.19 -8.42 -14.31
C HIS A 75 17.71 -8.49 -14.19
N GLU A 76 18.42 -8.35 -15.32
CA GLU A 76 19.88 -8.49 -15.41
C GLU A 76 20.62 -7.17 -15.13
N ARG A 77 19.88 -6.08 -14.88
CA ARG A 77 20.45 -4.76 -14.61
C ARG A 77 21.45 -4.76 -13.44
N LYS A 78 22.61 -4.15 -13.68
CA LYS A 78 23.62 -3.88 -12.65
C LYS A 78 23.38 -2.51 -12.02
N GLY A 79 22.96 -2.50 -10.76
CA GLY A 79 22.64 -1.30 -9.99
C GLY A 79 21.40 -1.52 -9.13
N SER A 80 21.21 -0.67 -8.13
CA SER A 80 20.04 -0.71 -7.27
C SER A 80 19.44 0.68 -7.17
N LEU A 81 18.13 0.77 -7.39
CA LEU A 81 17.37 1.99 -7.11
C LEU A 81 16.90 1.90 -5.66
N GLU A 82 17.56 2.66 -4.80
CA GLU A 82 17.34 2.64 -3.35
C GLU A 82 16.97 4.04 -2.87
N PHE A 83 16.22 4.10 -1.76
CA PHE A 83 15.80 5.34 -1.12
C PHE A 83 16.13 5.29 0.36
N ASN A 84 16.86 6.28 0.84
CA ASN A 84 17.31 6.35 2.23
C ASN A 84 17.00 7.72 2.86
N SER A 85 16.96 7.77 4.18
CA SER A 85 16.83 9.03 4.92
C SER A 85 18.09 9.88 4.90
N LYS A 86 19.24 9.27 4.56
CA LYS A 86 20.54 9.93 4.42
C LYS A 86 21.00 9.92 2.95
N PRO A 87 21.79 10.92 2.53
CA PRO A 87 22.42 10.91 1.21
C PRO A 87 23.32 9.68 1.00
N PHE A 88 23.41 9.23 -0.25
CA PHE A 88 24.36 8.20 -0.69
C PHE A 88 25.74 8.80 -0.95
N SER A 89 26.78 7.95 -0.97
CA SER A 89 28.13 8.38 -1.35
C SER A 89 28.21 8.75 -2.84
N GLU A 90 29.17 9.59 -3.22
CA GLU A 90 29.39 9.98 -4.62
C GLU A 90 29.68 8.77 -5.54
N ALA A 91 30.35 7.75 -5.01
CA ALA A 91 30.65 6.52 -5.73
C ALA A 91 29.37 5.72 -6.06
N GLU A 92 28.45 5.59 -5.09
CA GLU A 92 27.15 4.95 -5.30
C GLU A 92 26.29 5.75 -6.28
N ILE A 93 26.25 7.07 -6.10
CA ILE A 93 25.51 7.99 -6.97
C ILE A 93 25.97 7.88 -8.42
N THR A 94 27.28 7.91 -8.66
CA THR A 94 27.86 7.82 -10.02
C THR A 94 27.53 6.48 -10.67
N LYS A 95 27.59 5.39 -9.91
CA LYS A 95 27.23 4.04 -10.40
C LYS A 95 25.75 3.97 -10.79
N ASN A 96 24.86 4.45 -9.94
CA ASN A 96 23.42 4.30 -10.14
C ASN A 96 22.84 5.31 -11.15
N ARG A 97 23.45 6.49 -11.34
CA ARG A 97 23.07 7.40 -12.43
C ARG A 97 23.22 6.77 -13.81
N LYS A 98 24.31 6.04 -14.07
CA LYS A 98 24.51 5.34 -15.35
C LYS A 98 23.36 4.37 -15.64
N MET A 99 22.90 3.65 -14.62
CA MET A 99 21.73 2.77 -14.73
C MET A 99 20.43 3.57 -14.97
N ALA A 100 20.24 4.66 -14.24
CA ALA A 100 19.06 5.52 -14.38
C ALA A 100 18.96 6.13 -15.79
N ASP A 101 20.08 6.61 -16.35
CA ASP A 101 20.15 7.15 -17.71
C ASP A 101 19.80 6.09 -18.76
N LEU A 102 20.33 4.87 -18.61
CA LEU A 102 20.02 3.74 -19.50
C LEU A 102 18.54 3.36 -19.47
N LEU A 103 17.91 3.43 -18.30
CA LEU A 103 16.49 3.13 -18.10
C LEU A 103 15.57 4.34 -18.33
N GLN A 104 16.14 5.49 -18.68
CA GLN A 104 15.42 6.76 -18.81
C GLN A 104 14.54 7.03 -17.58
N LEU A 105 15.13 6.85 -16.39
CA LEU A 105 14.49 7.19 -15.13
C LEU A 105 14.58 8.69 -14.90
N THR A 106 13.41 9.31 -14.74
CA THR A 106 13.28 10.72 -14.40
C THR A 106 13.22 10.92 -12.88
N VAL A 107 13.46 12.15 -12.43
CA VAL A 107 13.26 12.51 -11.02
C VAL A 107 11.82 12.25 -10.56
N GLU A 108 10.83 12.40 -11.45
CA GLU A 108 9.43 12.11 -11.15
C GLU A 108 9.15 10.61 -11.01
N ASP A 109 9.84 9.76 -11.77
CA ASP A 109 9.76 8.30 -11.60
C ASP A 109 10.29 7.89 -10.23
N GLU A 110 11.46 8.43 -9.85
CA GLU A 110 12.05 8.19 -8.53
C GLU A 110 11.16 8.72 -7.41
N ARG A 111 10.56 9.90 -7.59
CA ARG A 111 9.59 10.48 -6.66
C ARG A 111 8.37 9.59 -6.48
N ALA A 112 7.84 9.02 -7.57
CA ALA A 112 6.71 8.10 -7.51
C ALA A 112 7.07 6.81 -6.75
N LEU A 113 8.22 6.21 -7.05
CA LEU A 113 8.70 5.01 -6.37
C LEU A 113 8.94 5.25 -4.87
N ALA A 114 9.69 6.30 -4.53
CA ALA A 114 9.94 6.70 -3.14
C ALA A 114 8.65 7.06 -2.39
N GLY A 115 7.69 7.71 -3.07
CA GLY A 115 6.42 8.14 -2.51
C GLY A 115 5.45 7.00 -2.16
N SER A 116 5.65 5.81 -2.74
CA SER A 116 4.81 4.64 -2.44
C SER A 116 4.86 4.21 -0.98
N ALA A 117 6.02 4.35 -0.31
CA ALA A 117 6.18 4.01 1.10
C ALA A 117 5.34 4.91 2.03
N PRO A 118 5.46 6.26 2.01
CA PRO A 118 4.58 7.12 2.80
C PRO A 118 3.10 7.04 2.42
N ALA A 119 2.77 6.78 1.15
CA ALA A 119 1.38 6.50 0.75
C ALA A 119 0.83 5.27 1.46
N LEU A 120 1.58 4.16 1.44
CA LEU A 120 1.18 2.90 2.04
C LEU A 120 1.13 2.98 3.58
N MET A 121 2.10 3.65 4.22
CA MET A 121 2.06 3.90 5.66
C MET A 121 0.82 4.69 6.06
N SER A 122 0.47 5.72 5.28
CA SER A 122 -0.73 6.54 5.54
C SER A 122 -2.02 5.74 5.33
N TYR A 123 -2.04 4.83 4.36
CA TYR A 123 -3.17 3.91 4.17
C TYR A 123 -3.31 2.93 5.34
N PHE A 124 -2.21 2.36 5.83
CA PHE A 124 -2.26 1.46 6.99
C PHE A 124 -2.69 2.17 8.27
N ALA A 125 -2.40 3.47 8.43
CA ALA A 125 -2.95 4.25 9.54
C ALA A 125 -4.50 4.27 9.52
N ILE A 126 -5.12 4.36 8.34
CA ILE A 126 -6.59 4.26 8.20
C ILE A 126 -7.08 2.88 8.65
N VAL A 127 -6.38 1.82 8.23
CA VAL A 127 -6.70 0.43 8.60
C VAL A 127 -6.64 0.23 10.11
N GLN A 128 -5.63 0.80 10.79
CA GLN A 128 -5.49 0.73 12.25
C GLN A 128 -6.63 1.43 13.01
N GLU A 129 -7.17 2.51 12.45
CA GLU A 129 -8.30 3.26 13.02
C GLU A 129 -9.67 2.65 12.66
N THR A 130 -9.69 1.61 11.82
CA THR A 130 -10.92 0.94 11.37
C THR A 130 -11.33 -0.13 12.37
N ALA A 131 -12.32 0.19 13.21
CA ALA A 131 -12.80 -0.71 14.24
C ALA A 131 -13.25 -2.08 13.69
N GLY A 132 -12.67 -3.17 14.23
CA GLY A 132 -12.97 -4.56 13.88
C GLY A 132 -12.13 -5.11 12.73
N LEU A 133 -11.30 -4.30 12.08
CA LEU A 133 -10.38 -4.76 11.04
C LEU A 133 -9.14 -5.45 11.63
N ASP A 134 -8.72 -5.03 12.82
CA ASP A 134 -7.70 -5.67 13.65
C ASP A 134 -8.05 -7.13 13.97
N ASP A 135 -9.26 -7.38 14.48
CA ASP A 135 -9.75 -8.74 14.79
C ASP A 135 -9.74 -9.67 13.57
N ILE A 136 -10.03 -9.11 12.39
CA ILE A 136 -10.03 -9.86 11.12
C ILE A 136 -8.59 -10.13 10.68
N LEU A 137 -7.72 -9.12 10.73
CA LEU A 137 -6.31 -9.24 10.36
C LEU A 137 -5.59 -10.28 11.23
N PHE A 138 -5.84 -10.30 12.55
CA PHE A 138 -5.24 -11.30 13.45
C PHE A 138 -5.62 -12.74 13.15
N LYS A 139 -6.78 -13.00 12.55
CA LYS A 139 -7.17 -14.37 12.12
C LYS A 139 -6.37 -14.84 10.91
N ILE A 140 -5.92 -13.91 10.09
CA ILE A 140 -5.21 -14.18 8.84
C ILE A 140 -3.71 -14.21 9.09
N LEU A 141 -3.20 -13.32 9.95
CA LEU A 141 -1.80 -13.22 10.33
C LEU A 141 -1.23 -14.57 10.76
N ASP A 142 -0.14 -14.95 10.11
CA ASP A 142 0.72 -16.01 10.62
C ASP A 142 1.68 -15.38 11.65
N LEU A 143 1.25 -15.38 12.91
CA LEU A 143 2.04 -14.76 13.98
C LEU A 143 3.26 -15.62 14.32
N PRO A 144 4.46 -15.03 14.45
CA PRO A 144 5.57 -15.73 15.05
C PRO A 144 5.20 -16.17 16.48
N SER A 145 5.83 -17.24 16.96
CA SER A 145 5.52 -17.76 18.30
C SER A 145 5.65 -16.67 19.38
N LEU A 146 4.69 -16.61 20.31
CA LEU A 146 4.67 -15.63 21.41
C LEU A 146 5.97 -15.64 22.23
N TRP A 147 6.58 -16.82 22.38
CA TRP A 147 7.89 -17.00 23.02
C TRP A 147 9.05 -16.32 22.28
N SER A 148 8.98 -16.23 20.94
CA SER A 148 9.95 -15.49 20.11
C SER A 148 9.82 -13.97 20.31
N MET A 149 8.60 -13.44 20.39
CA MET A 149 8.37 -11.99 20.58
C MET A 149 8.83 -11.49 21.96
N ILE A 150 8.64 -12.29 23.02
CA ILE A 150 9.12 -11.97 24.37
C ILE A 150 10.66 -12.00 24.44
N ARG A 151 11.30 -12.97 23.78
CA ARG A 151 12.77 -13.13 23.81
C ARG A 151 13.52 -12.04 23.04
N HIS A 152 12.90 -11.47 22.00
CA HIS A 152 13.50 -10.46 21.13
C HIS A 152 13.07 -9.02 21.43
N GLY A 153 12.29 -8.79 22.49
CA GLY A 153 11.98 -7.45 22.97
C GLY A 153 11.01 -6.65 22.09
N GLY A 154 10.19 -7.32 21.26
CA GLY A 154 9.17 -6.66 20.44
C GLY A 154 8.87 -7.33 19.10
N VAL A 155 8.08 -6.63 18.29
CA VAL A 155 7.74 -7.00 16.90
C VAL A 155 8.39 -5.98 15.96
N ASN A 156 9.26 -6.46 15.08
CA ASN A 156 9.78 -5.68 13.96
C ASN A 156 8.93 -6.00 12.72
N ALA A 157 8.31 -4.99 12.12
CA ALA A 157 7.51 -5.13 10.91
C ALA A 157 8.25 -4.55 9.71
N ASN A 158 8.38 -5.33 8.64
CA ASN A 158 9.00 -4.90 7.40
C ASN A 158 8.04 -5.09 6.22
N ILE A 159 8.01 -4.12 5.32
CA ILE A 159 7.18 -4.15 4.11
C ILE A 159 8.09 -4.38 2.91
N ARG A 160 7.89 -5.47 2.18
CA ARG A 160 8.60 -5.78 0.93
C ARG A 160 7.69 -5.59 -0.27
N PHE A 161 8.22 -4.92 -1.28
CA PHE A 161 7.53 -4.65 -2.52
C PHE A 161 7.83 -5.76 -3.51
N ASP A 162 6.80 -6.48 -3.97
CA ASP A 162 6.98 -7.54 -4.96
C ASP A 162 6.88 -6.96 -6.38
N THR A 163 7.93 -6.23 -6.74
CA THR A 163 8.01 -5.49 -8.01
C THR A 163 7.91 -6.38 -9.26
N LYS A 164 8.23 -7.67 -9.15
CA LYS A 164 8.15 -8.63 -10.26
C LYS A 164 6.70 -8.96 -10.65
N HIS A 165 5.79 -8.91 -9.69
CA HIS A 165 4.39 -9.28 -9.89
C HIS A 165 3.45 -8.07 -9.96
N ILE A 166 3.99 -6.85 -10.05
CA ILE A 166 3.18 -5.67 -10.38
C ILE A 166 2.63 -5.84 -11.80
N ALA A 167 1.31 -5.65 -11.95
CA ALA A 167 0.58 -5.86 -13.20
C ALA A 167 -0.50 -4.79 -13.41
N THR A 168 -0.96 -4.62 -14.64
CA THR A 168 -2.25 -3.95 -14.87
C THR A 168 -3.38 -4.88 -14.48
N ALA A 169 -4.38 -4.36 -13.78
CA ALA A 169 -5.58 -5.11 -13.42
C ALA A 169 -6.68 -4.88 -14.48
N PRO A 170 -7.53 -5.88 -14.77
CA PRO A 170 -8.66 -5.69 -15.66
C PRO A 170 -9.70 -4.74 -15.06
N ASP A 171 -10.22 -3.81 -15.86
CA ASP A 171 -11.21 -2.80 -15.46
C ASP A 171 -12.50 -3.42 -14.90
N ALA A 172 -12.85 -4.63 -15.35
CA ALA A 172 -14.04 -5.38 -14.90
C ALA A 172 -14.05 -5.69 -13.40
N LEU A 173 -12.91 -5.57 -12.71
CA LEU A 173 -12.83 -5.77 -11.26
C LEU A 173 -13.51 -4.66 -10.47
N LEU A 174 -13.90 -3.53 -11.07
CA LEU A 174 -14.60 -2.44 -10.39
C LEU A 174 -15.60 -1.72 -11.30
N THR A 175 -16.82 -1.49 -10.81
CA THR A 175 -17.75 -0.53 -11.42
C THR A 175 -17.36 0.88 -10.99
N LEU A 176 -16.22 1.39 -11.47
CA LEU A 176 -15.81 2.78 -11.24
C LEU A 176 -16.39 3.70 -12.31
N PRO A 177 -16.92 4.90 -11.96
CA PRO A 177 -17.61 5.79 -12.90
C PRO A 177 -16.75 6.30 -14.07
N THR A 178 -15.43 6.36 -13.87
CA THR A 178 -14.45 6.89 -14.83
C THR A 178 -13.24 5.96 -14.80
N ALA A 179 -13.33 4.78 -15.43
CA ALA A 179 -12.36 3.69 -15.36
C ALA A 179 -10.90 4.17 -15.50
N PRO A 180 -10.21 4.48 -14.39
CA PRO A 180 -8.83 4.93 -14.47
C PRO A 180 -7.97 3.67 -14.48
N ARG A 181 -6.79 3.74 -15.10
CA ARG A 181 -5.92 2.57 -15.22
C ARG A 181 -5.69 1.96 -13.83
N LEU A 182 -6.00 0.66 -13.72
CA LEU A 182 -5.93 -0.06 -12.47
C LEU A 182 -4.66 -0.91 -12.44
N TYR A 183 -3.99 -0.92 -11.30
CA TYR A 183 -2.77 -1.68 -11.08
C TYR A 183 -2.94 -2.66 -9.94
N GLN A 184 -2.42 -3.87 -10.12
CA GLN A 184 -2.14 -4.81 -9.06
C GLN A 184 -0.76 -4.49 -8.48
N PHE A 185 -0.72 -4.23 -7.19
CA PHE A 185 0.49 -3.85 -6.47
C PHE A 185 0.70 -4.82 -5.30
N PRO A 186 1.44 -5.93 -5.52
CA PRO A 186 1.71 -6.91 -4.48
C PRO A 186 2.80 -6.45 -3.52
N VAL A 187 2.55 -6.70 -2.25
CA VAL A 187 3.36 -6.33 -1.09
C VAL A 187 3.36 -7.50 -0.13
N ALA A 188 4.50 -7.78 0.49
CA ALA A 188 4.61 -8.74 1.58
C ALA A 188 4.87 -8.00 2.90
N LEU A 189 4.22 -8.44 3.98
CA LEU A 189 4.53 -8.03 5.34
C LEU A 189 5.34 -9.14 5.99
N ASP A 190 6.52 -8.80 6.49
CA ASP A 190 7.30 -9.68 7.34
C ASP A 190 7.23 -9.19 8.80
N LEU A 191 7.12 -10.13 9.73
CA LEU A 191 7.24 -9.89 11.17
C LEU A 191 8.48 -10.63 11.68
N ASN A 192 9.40 -9.92 12.33
CA ASN A 192 10.66 -10.47 12.82
C ASN A 192 11.45 -11.25 11.75
N ASN A 193 11.49 -10.71 10.52
CA ASN A 193 12.12 -11.31 9.34
C ASN A 193 11.47 -12.62 8.84
N GLN A 194 10.25 -12.93 9.28
CA GLN A 194 9.47 -14.06 8.78
C GLN A 194 8.25 -13.55 7.99
N PRO A 195 7.92 -14.14 6.83
CA PRO A 195 6.73 -13.78 6.08
C PRO A 195 5.48 -13.94 6.95
N ALA A 196 4.67 -12.91 7.05
CA ALA A 196 3.45 -12.91 7.87
C ALA A 196 2.19 -12.80 7.02
N LEU A 197 2.22 -11.97 5.96
CA LEU A 197 1.10 -11.79 5.02
C LEU A 197 1.59 -11.47 3.61
N ASN A 198 0.82 -11.93 2.63
CA ASN A 198 0.84 -11.40 1.27
C ASN A 198 -0.37 -10.47 1.09
N ILE A 199 -0.14 -9.28 0.55
CA ILE A 199 -1.15 -8.26 0.30
C ILE A 199 -1.10 -7.87 -1.17
N LYS A 200 -2.20 -7.97 -1.89
CA LYS A 200 -2.34 -7.44 -3.25
C LYS A 200 -3.26 -6.23 -3.20
N PHE A 201 -2.71 -5.04 -3.42
CA PHE A 201 -3.51 -3.84 -3.58
C PHE A 201 -3.99 -3.71 -5.02
N LEU A 202 -5.24 -3.28 -5.17
CA LEU A 202 -5.77 -2.73 -6.42
C LEU A 202 -5.75 -1.21 -6.28
N ALA A 203 -4.90 -0.55 -7.05
CA ALA A 203 -4.65 0.88 -6.93
C ALA A 203 -4.83 1.60 -8.26
N THR A 204 -5.37 2.82 -8.17
CA THR A 204 -5.52 3.75 -9.27
C THR A 204 -5.13 5.16 -8.83
N ALA A 205 -5.30 6.16 -9.68
CA ALA A 205 -4.92 7.53 -9.38
C ALA A 205 -5.60 8.04 -8.09
N PRO A 206 -4.84 8.60 -7.12
CA PRO A 206 -5.35 9.06 -5.83
C PRO A 206 -6.06 10.42 -5.93
N GLN A 207 -7.05 10.54 -6.82
CA GLN A 207 -7.83 11.76 -7.02
C GLN A 207 -9.17 11.69 -6.30
N PRO A 208 -9.77 12.81 -5.87
CA PRO A 208 -11.13 12.79 -5.33
C PRO A 208 -12.10 12.07 -6.28
N PRO A 209 -12.96 11.16 -5.78
CA PRO A 209 -13.24 10.89 -4.36
C PRO A 209 -12.34 9.83 -3.70
N LEU A 210 -11.35 9.27 -4.39
CA LEU A 210 -10.47 8.18 -3.91
C LEU A 210 -9.21 8.68 -3.20
N LEU A 211 -8.99 10.00 -3.11
CA LEU A 211 -7.85 10.58 -2.40
C LEU A 211 -7.78 10.14 -0.93
N SER A 212 -8.92 9.96 -0.26
CA SER A 212 -8.95 9.55 1.16
C SER A 212 -8.42 8.14 1.42
N CYS A 213 -8.32 7.30 0.39
CA CYS A 213 -7.71 5.96 0.47
C CYS A 213 -6.46 5.83 -0.42
N GLY A 214 -5.89 6.94 -0.85
CA GLY A 214 -4.68 6.94 -1.70
C GLY A 214 -4.88 6.23 -3.04
N GLY A 215 -6.10 6.22 -3.57
CA GLY A 215 -6.42 5.51 -4.82
C GLY A 215 -6.51 3.98 -4.67
N ILE A 216 -6.37 3.44 -3.46
CA ILE A 216 -6.55 2.02 -3.20
C ILE A 216 -8.05 1.71 -3.18
N VAL A 217 -8.47 0.90 -4.15
CA VAL A 217 -9.88 0.57 -4.43
C VAL A 217 -10.21 -0.89 -4.14
N GLY A 218 -9.17 -1.70 -3.90
CA GLY A 218 -9.32 -3.05 -3.40
C GLY A 218 -8.05 -3.55 -2.74
N MET A 219 -8.19 -4.59 -1.92
CA MET A 219 -7.10 -5.26 -1.25
C MET A 219 -7.46 -6.72 -1.08
N LEU A 220 -6.54 -7.62 -1.39
CA LEU A 220 -6.60 -9.03 -1.04
C LEU A 220 -5.46 -9.32 -0.07
N VAL A 221 -5.77 -9.86 1.09
CA VAL A 221 -4.81 -10.26 2.13
C VAL A 221 -4.89 -11.76 2.32
N GLU A 222 -3.76 -12.43 2.19
CA GLU A 222 -3.63 -13.88 2.24
C GLU A 222 -2.45 -14.26 3.13
N ARG A 223 -2.49 -15.49 3.66
CA ARG A 223 -1.32 -16.09 4.31
C ARG A 223 -0.18 -16.31 3.31
N PRO A 224 1.09 -16.38 3.79
CA PRO A 224 2.24 -16.61 2.93
C PRO A 224 2.14 -17.90 2.08
N ASP A 225 1.51 -18.94 2.62
CA ASP A 225 1.31 -20.24 1.96
C ASP A 225 0.12 -20.28 1.00
N GLY A 226 -0.68 -19.21 0.94
CA GLY A 226 -1.90 -19.11 0.13
C GLY A 226 -3.04 -20.02 0.61
N LYS A 227 -2.95 -20.60 1.81
CA LYS A 227 -3.97 -21.50 2.36
C LYS A 227 -4.71 -20.85 3.52
N GLY A 228 -5.98 -21.19 3.67
CA GLY A 228 -6.80 -20.78 4.81
C GLY A 228 -7.60 -19.50 4.56
N THR A 229 -7.82 -18.71 5.62
CA THR A 229 -8.68 -17.53 5.56
C THR A 229 -7.99 -16.40 4.81
N TYR A 230 -8.73 -15.72 3.93
CA TYR A 230 -8.29 -14.50 3.27
C TYR A 230 -9.23 -13.34 3.60
N LEU A 231 -8.74 -12.11 3.46
CA LEU A 231 -9.55 -10.89 3.58
C LEU A 231 -9.56 -10.20 2.22
N THR A 232 -10.75 -9.82 1.78
CA THR A 232 -10.92 -8.91 0.65
C THR A 232 -11.55 -7.61 1.14
N LEU A 233 -10.96 -6.48 0.77
CA LEU A 233 -11.58 -5.15 0.87
C LEU A 233 -11.83 -4.62 -0.54
N ARG A 234 -12.96 -3.94 -0.72
CA ARG A 234 -13.34 -3.33 -2.00
C ARG A 234 -14.12 -2.05 -1.76
N VAL A 235 -13.78 -1.01 -2.52
CA VAL A 235 -14.58 0.22 -2.58
C VAL A 235 -15.82 -0.04 -3.44
N ILE A 236 -17.00 0.09 -2.84
CA ILE A 236 -18.29 -0.09 -3.53
C ILE A 236 -18.79 1.23 -4.13
N SER A 237 -18.56 2.35 -3.41
CA SER A 237 -18.93 3.69 -3.88
C SER A 237 -18.04 4.73 -3.21
N ALA A 238 -17.76 5.82 -3.92
CA ALA A 238 -17.05 6.97 -3.41
C ALA A 238 -17.65 8.23 -4.02
N ARG A 239 -17.85 9.29 -3.22
CA ARG A 239 -18.51 10.54 -3.65
C ARG A 239 -17.84 11.72 -2.96
N CYS A 240 -17.69 12.82 -3.68
CA CYS A 240 -17.35 14.10 -3.05
C CYS A 240 -18.65 14.73 -2.55
N SER A 241 -18.67 15.26 -1.33
CA SER A 241 -19.81 16.07 -0.89
C SER A 241 -19.83 17.36 -1.69
N THR A 242 -20.94 17.67 -2.35
CA THR A 242 -21.19 19.01 -2.89
C THR A 242 -21.54 19.93 -1.72
N THR A 243 -20.55 20.38 -0.97
CA THR A 243 -20.77 21.45 -0.01
C THR A 243 -20.80 22.74 -0.82
N LYS A 244 -22.01 23.22 -1.16
CA LYS A 244 -22.19 24.63 -1.50
C LYS A 244 -21.74 25.43 -0.28
N ARG A 245 -20.67 26.20 -0.44
CA ARG A 245 -20.40 27.33 0.46
C ARG A 245 -21.41 28.42 0.19
#